data_AF-R9IX87-F1
#
_entry.id   AF-R9IX87-F1
#
_cell.length_a   1.000
_cell.length_b   1.000
_cell.length_c   1.000
_cell.angle_alpha   90.00
_cell.angle_beta   90.00
_cell.angle_gamma   90.00
#
_symmetry.space_group_name_H-M   'P 1'
#
loop_
_entity.id
_entity.type
_entity.pdbx_description
1 polymer ?
#
loop_
_entity_poly.entity_id
_entity_poly.type
_entity_poly.pdbx_seq_one_letter_code
_entity_poly.pdbx_strand_id
1 'polypeptide(L)'
;MEGIVTIILSSTVISAIITTLVNIFINRKKDMIENITKERKNWREDLRKVSLDIAKSENLKELKVAISKLKVRINAFGMIDAFVLHDSYLWEQIKRIEKCEKMSKNKLEKNKTICVNLISCLLKFDWERTKNEVKGDLYTKFVIISFCCCFLLYSIKWFIFYKYDREMMLDYVSYCEIYLFLFVASLIIIYFIENWKTFRNLKLYIFISSTVFIMILIHIVRLNFDLFWSSPIDQLIFVTPLGTIVLCMEFKIFLYRRTIKNYIMASTISVGKTKIEKKYKIFFNRYDKITFVD
;
A
#
# COMPACT_ATOMS: atom_id res chain seq x y z
N MET A 1 -20.27 46.22 8.41
CA MET A 1 -20.92 45.15 7.63
C MET A 1 -19.98 44.51 6.61
N GLU A 2 -19.04 45.27 6.02
CA GLU A 2 -18.01 44.76 5.11
C GLU A 2 -17.08 43.69 5.73
N GLY A 3 -16.65 43.86 6.99
CA GLY A 3 -15.75 42.90 7.65
C GLY A 3 -16.32 41.48 7.82
N ILE A 4 -17.64 41.32 7.96
CA ILE A 4 -18.28 39.99 8.05
C ILE A 4 -18.35 39.33 6.67
N VAL A 5 -18.61 40.11 5.61
CA VAL A 5 -18.61 39.61 4.22
C VAL A 5 -17.19 39.20 3.80
N THR A 6 -16.13 39.89 4.25
CA THR A 6 -14.74 39.48 4.02
C THR A 6 -14.37 38.21 4.79
N ILE A 7 -14.84 38.05 6.03
CA ILE A 7 -14.66 36.84 6.87
C ILE A 7 -15.44 35.63 6.30
N ILE A 8 -16.61 35.87 5.69
CA ILE A 8 -17.43 34.85 5.02
C ILE A 8 -16.87 34.51 3.64
N LEU A 9 -16.35 35.48 2.88
CA LEU A 9 -15.66 35.22 1.62
C LEU A 9 -14.31 34.53 1.85
N SER A 10 -13.62 34.79 2.96
CA SER A 10 -12.41 34.07 3.36
C SER A 10 -12.68 32.64 3.89
N SER A 11 -13.92 32.27 4.22
CA SER A 11 -14.25 30.90 4.66
C SER A 11 -15.01 30.10 3.59
N THR A 12 -15.87 30.74 2.80
CA THR A 12 -16.74 30.07 1.81
C THR A 12 -16.07 29.92 0.46
N VAL A 13 -15.37 30.95 -0.03
CA VAL A 13 -14.61 30.85 -1.30
C VAL A 13 -13.43 29.90 -1.13
N ILE A 14 -12.73 29.99 0.01
CA ILE A 14 -11.65 29.08 0.36
C ILE A 14 -12.18 27.65 0.53
N SER A 15 -13.31 27.45 1.22
CA SER A 15 -13.96 26.13 1.31
C SER A 15 -14.39 25.60 -0.06
N ALA A 16 -14.94 26.44 -0.95
CA ALA A 16 -15.32 26.04 -2.30
C ALA A 16 -14.11 25.66 -3.15
N ILE A 17 -12.99 26.39 -3.04
CA ILE A 17 -11.74 26.06 -3.74
C ILE A 17 -11.17 24.75 -3.20
N ILE A 18 -11.10 24.59 -1.87
CA ILE A 18 -10.63 23.35 -1.23
C ILE A 18 -11.52 22.18 -1.63
N THR A 19 -12.85 22.31 -1.53
CA THR A 19 -13.80 21.27 -1.92
C THR A 19 -13.68 20.95 -3.42
N THR A 20 -13.46 21.95 -4.28
CA THR A 20 -13.27 21.72 -5.73
C THR A 20 -11.96 20.96 -5.99
N LEU A 21 -10.86 21.34 -5.35
CA LEU A 21 -9.56 20.65 -5.47
C LEU A 21 -9.64 19.22 -4.91
N VAL A 22 -10.28 19.04 -3.76
CA VAL A 22 -10.55 17.74 -3.14
C VAL A 22 -11.43 16.88 -4.04
N ASN A 23 -12.49 17.43 -4.64
CA ASN A 23 -13.36 16.71 -5.57
C ASN A 23 -12.64 16.31 -6.86
N ILE A 24 -11.79 17.18 -7.42
CA ILE A 24 -10.95 16.83 -8.58
C ILE A 24 -10.00 15.68 -8.21
N PHE A 25 -9.40 15.71 -7.02
CA PHE A 25 -8.51 14.66 -6.54
C PHE A 25 -9.26 13.33 -6.30
N ILE A 26 -10.42 13.38 -5.64
CA ILE A 26 -11.27 12.21 -5.34
C ILE A 26 -11.78 11.58 -6.63
N ASN A 27 -12.33 12.38 -7.56
CA ASN A 27 -12.92 11.87 -8.80
C ASN A 27 -11.85 11.27 -9.72
N ARG A 28 -10.69 11.93 -9.91
CA ARG A 28 -9.59 11.36 -10.70
C ARG A 28 -9.07 10.04 -10.12
N LYS A 29 -8.97 9.96 -8.79
CA LYS A 29 -8.56 8.72 -8.10
C LYS A 29 -9.61 7.63 -8.28
N LYS A 30 -10.90 7.97 -8.18
CA LYS A 30 -12.02 7.04 -8.40
C LYS A 30 -12.01 6.46 -9.81
N ASP A 31 -11.93 7.30 -10.84
CA ASP A 31 -11.93 6.87 -12.25
C ASP A 31 -10.72 5.97 -12.56
N MET A 32 -9.54 6.35 -12.07
CA MET A 32 -8.33 5.54 -12.22
C MET A 32 -8.46 4.17 -11.55
N ILE A 33 -8.96 4.13 -10.30
CA ILE A 33 -9.13 2.88 -9.56
C ILE A 33 -10.17 1.99 -10.23
N GLU A 34 -11.28 2.54 -10.70
CA GLU A 34 -12.33 1.78 -11.38
C GLU A 34 -11.81 1.14 -12.66
N ASN A 35 -11.10 1.93 -13.48
CA ASN A 35 -10.45 1.43 -14.70
C ASN A 35 -9.42 0.34 -14.41
N ILE A 36 -8.51 0.56 -13.46
CA ILE A 36 -7.50 -0.45 -13.07
C ILE A 36 -8.17 -1.72 -12.53
N THR A 37 -9.25 -1.58 -11.76
CA THR A 37 -9.98 -2.72 -11.18
C THR A 37 -10.65 -3.54 -12.28
N LYS A 38 -11.24 -2.88 -13.27
CA LYS A 38 -11.82 -3.51 -14.46
C LYS A 38 -10.76 -4.23 -15.28
N GLU A 39 -9.64 -3.58 -15.58
CA GLU A 39 -8.52 -4.18 -16.31
C GLU A 39 -7.96 -5.41 -15.57
N ARG A 40 -7.77 -5.33 -14.25
CA ARG A 40 -7.31 -6.48 -13.44
C ARG A 40 -8.33 -7.62 -13.42
N LYS A 41 -9.64 -7.31 -13.43
CA LYS A 41 -10.68 -8.35 -13.55
C LYS A 41 -10.57 -9.05 -14.90
N ASN A 42 -10.52 -8.30 -15.99
CA ASN A 42 -10.37 -8.83 -17.34
C ASN A 42 -9.11 -9.68 -17.45
N TRP A 43 -7.96 -9.15 -17.00
CA TRP A 43 -6.68 -9.84 -16.97
C TRP A 43 -6.74 -11.17 -16.20
N ARG A 44 -7.39 -11.21 -15.02
CA ARG A 44 -7.56 -12.46 -14.25
C ARG A 44 -8.43 -13.48 -15.00
N GLU A 45 -9.52 -13.05 -15.62
CA GLU A 45 -10.41 -13.94 -16.40
C GLU A 45 -9.67 -14.53 -17.60
N ASP A 46 -8.90 -13.69 -18.27
CA ASP A 46 -8.06 -14.07 -19.40
C ASP A 46 -6.95 -15.07 -19.00
N LEU A 47 -6.26 -14.83 -17.89
CA LEU A 47 -5.29 -15.79 -17.36
C LEU A 47 -5.92 -17.13 -16.98
N ARG A 48 -7.16 -17.15 -16.46
CA ARG A 48 -7.88 -18.40 -16.19
C ARG A 48 -8.18 -19.16 -17.48
N LYS A 49 -8.62 -18.47 -18.54
CA LYS A 49 -8.82 -19.09 -19.86
C LYS A 49 -7.53 -19.67 -20.41
N VAL A 50 -6.43 -18.92 -20.35
CA VAL A 50 -5.11 -19.41 -20.77
C VAL A 50 -4.66 -20.62 -19.94
N SER A 51 -4.89 -20.60 -18.63
CA SER A 51 -4.60 -21.75 -17.76
C SER A 51 -5.40 -23.00 -18.17
N LEU A 52 -6.66 -22.83 -18.56
CA LEU A 52 -7.50 -23.92 -19.07
C LEU A 52 -7.00 -24.42 -20.44
N ASP A 53 -6.64 -23.53 -21.35
CA ASP A 53 -6.05 -23.88 -22.65
C ASP A 53 -4.76 -24.71 -22.47
N ILE A 54 -3.89 -24.30 -21.54
CA ILE A 54 -2.68 -25.03 -21.18
C ILE A 54 -3.02 -26.42 -20.64
N ALA A 55 -3.98 -26.51 -19.71
CA ALA A 55 -4.38 -27.78 -19.10
C ALA A 55 -5.01 -28.75 -20.11
N LYS A 56 -5.78 -28.23 -21.08
CA LYS A 56 -6.46 -29.03 -22.12
C LYS A 56 -5.57 -29.41 -23.30
N SER A 57 -4.41 -28.77 -23.46
CA SER A 57 -3.50 -29.06 -24.57
C SER A 57 -3.09 -30.53 -24.57
N GLU A 58 -3.35 -31.23 -25.67
CA GLU A 58 -3.06 -32.66 -25.84
C GLU A 58 -1.67 -32.90 -26.41
N ASN A 59 -1.17 -31.92 -27.17
CA ASN A 59 0.12 -31.99 -27.83
C ASN A 59 0.94 -30.70 -27.64
N LEU A 60 2.22 -30.77 -28.04
CA LEU A 60 3.16 -29.66 -27.89
C LEU A 60 2.78 -28.43 -28.73
N LYS A 61 2.12 -28.61 -29.88
CA LYS A 61 1.72 -27.52 -30.77
C LYS A 61 0.63 -26.67 -30.12
N GLU A 62 -0.41 -27.32 -29.60
CA GLU A 62 -1.48 -26.67 -28.82
C GLU A 62 -0.92 -25.97 -27.58
N LEU A 63 -0.02 -26.64 -26.85
CA LEU A 63 0.63 -26.02 -25.70
C LEU A 63 1.39 -24.75 -26.09
N LYS A 64 2.16 -24.76 -27.18
CA LYS A 64 2.89 -23.57 -27.67
C LYS A 64 1.94 -22.43 -28.08
N VAL A 65 0.76 -22.74 -28.61
CA VAL A 65 -0.27 -21.73 -28.89
C VAL A 65 -0.80 -21.11 -27.59
N ALA A 66 -1.15 -21.93 -26.60
CA ALA A 66 -1.60 -21.44 -25.29
C ALA A 66 -0.52 -20.61 -24.57
N ILE A 67 0.74 -21.04 -24.65
CA ILE A 67 1.90 -20.31 -24.12
C ILE A 67 2.09 -18.97 -24.83
N SER A 68 1.86 -18.88 -26.14
CA SER A 68 1.92 -17.60 -26.86
C SER A 68 0.87 -16.60 -26.34
N LYS A 69 -0.34 -17.08 -26.02
CA LYS A 69 -1.38 -16.27 -25.36
C LYS A 69 -0.98 -15.86 -23.93
N LEU A 70 -0.23 -16.70 -23.21
CA LEU A 70 0.26 -16.40 -21.86
C LEU A 70 1.28 -15.25 -21.87
N LYS A 71 2.21 -15.25 -22.84
CA LYS A 71 3.31 -14.28 -22.93
C LYS A 71 2.85 -12.83 -22.96
N VAL A 72 1.73 -12.54 -23.61
CA VAL A 72 1.16 -11.18 -23.70
C VAL A 72 0.40 -10.74 -22.44
N ARG A 73 0.25 -11.62 -21.44
CA ARG A 73 -0.49 -11.38 -20.20
C ARG A 73 0.40 -11.35 -18.96
N ILE A 74 1.68 -11.66 -19.08
CA ILE A 74 2.62 -11.72 -17.95
C ILE A 74 3.65 -10.61 -18.05
N ASN A 75 4.32 -10.30 -16.95
CA ASN A 75 5.27 -9.20 -16.88
C ASN A 75 6.51 -9.50 -17.74
N ALA A 76 6.80 -8.66 -18.74
CA ALA A 76 7.95 -8.83 -19.63
C ALA A 76 9.31 -8.72 -18.91
N PHE A 77 9.39 -8.04 -17.76
CA PHE A 77 10.63 -7.89 -17.00
C PHE A 77 11.24 -9.24 -16.57
N GLY A 78 10.43 -10.29 -16.38
CA GLY A 78 10.94 -11.62 -16.06
C GLY A 78 11.72 -12.31 -17.17
N MET A 79 11.77 -11.73 -18.38
CA MET A 79 12.69 -12.19 -19.42
C MET A 79 14.15 -11.90 -19.09
N ILE A 80 14.40 -10.77 -18.40
CA ILE A 80 15.71 -10.19 -18.11
C ILE A 80 16.07 -10.41 -16.65
N ASP A 81 15.11 -10.17 -15.75
CA ASP A 81 15.30 -10.28 -14.31
C ASP A 81 14.87 -11.67 -13.81
N ALA A 82 15.71 -12.27 -12.97
CA ALA A 82 15.43 -13.54 -12.32
C ALA A 82 14.47 -13.40 -11.11
N PHE A 83 13.92 -12.22 -10.86
CA PHE A 83 13.03 -11.96 -9.73
C PHE A 83 11.60 -12.49 -9.95
N VAL A 84 11.10 -13.28 -9.00
CA VAL A 84 9.80 -13.96 -9.08
C VAL A 84 8.62 -13.00 -9.20
N LEU A 85 8.68 -11.80 -8.61
CA LEU A 85 7.63 -10.79 -8.76
C LEU A 85 7.51 -10.25 -10.19
N HIS A 86 8.49 -10.53 -11.05
CA HIS A 86 8.46 -10.20 -12.47
C HIS A 86 8.08 -11.39 -13.34
N ASP A 87 7.48 -12.44 -12.76
CA ASP A 87 7.08 -13.68 -13.45
C ASP A 87 8.26 -14.48 -14.03
N SER A 88 9.46 -14.33 -13.45
CA SER A 88 10.70 -14.95 -13.96
C SER A 88 10.62 -16.48 -14.10
N TYR A 89 10.03 -17.17 -13.12
CA TYR A 89 9.85 -18.63 -13.17
C TYR A 89 8.91 -19.06 -14.30
N LEU A 90 7.89 -18.25 -14.61
CA LEU A 90 6.98 -18.52 -15.71
C LEU A 90 7.70 -18.37 -17.05
N TRP A 91 8.49 -17.31 -17.19
CA TRP A 91 9.37 -17.11 -18.35
C TRP A 91 10.39 -18.24 -18.52
N GLU A 92 10.97 -18.74 -17.43
CA GLU A 92 11.88 -19.88 -17.47
C GLU A 92 11.19 -21.14 -17.98
N GLN A 93 9.96 -21.44 -17.50
CA GLN A 93 9.18 -22.57 -18.01
C GLN A 93 8.79 -22.40 -19.47
N ILE A 94 8.38 -21.19 -19.88
CA ILE A 94 8.07 -20.88 -21.28
C ILE A 94 9.28 -21.16 -22.17
N LYS A 95 10.47 -20.66 -21.82
CA LYS A 95 11.71 -20.90 -22.57
C LYS A 95 12.04 -22.39 -22.67
N ARG A 96 11.80 -23.17 -21.61
CA ARG A 96 11.99 -24.64 -21.62
C ARG A 96 11.03 -25.35 -22.59
N ILE A 97 9.77 -24.94 -22.63
CA ILE A 97 8.75 -25.50 -23.54
C ILE A 97 9.06 -25.13 -24.99
N GLU A 98 9.40 -23.87 -25.27
CA GLU A 98 9.67 -23.37 -26.62
C GLU A 98 10.88 -24.05 -27.26
N LYS A 99 11.95 -24.30 -26.49
CA LYS A 99 13.15 -25.00 -26.94
C LYS A 99 12.95 -26.48 -27.27
N CYS A 100 11.84 -27.08 -26.83
CA CYS A 100 11.56 -28.49 -27.14
C CYS A 100 10.97 -28.62 -28.55
N GLU A 101 11.54 -29.49 -29.37
CA GLU A 101 10.97 -29.88 -30.67
C GLU A 101 9.99 -31.05 -30.53
N LYS A 102 10.33 -32.02 -29.66
CA LYS A 102 9.48 -33.17 -29.30
C LYS A 102 9.41 -33.32 -27.79
N MET A 103 8.27 -33.75 -27.28
CA MET A 103 8.03 -33.92 -25.85
C MET A 103 7.23 -35.19 -25.59
N SER A 104 7.73 -36.05 -24.69
CA SER A 104 6.97 -37.23 -24.25
C SER A 104 5.72 -36.82 -23.47
N LYS A 105 4.70 -37.67 -23.45
CA LYS A 105 3.42 -37.41 -22.76
C LYS A 105 3.61 -37.02 -21.28
N ASN A 106 4.48 -37.74 -20.56
CA ASN A 106 4.78 -37.44 -19.15
C ASN A 106 5.46 -36.08 -18.97
N LYS A 107 6.39 -35.72 -19.88
CA LYS A 107 7.07 -34.42 -19.82
C LYS A 107 6.13 -33.29 -20.20
N LEU A 108 5.20 -33.52 -21.14
CA LEU A 108 4.15 -32.57 -21.50
C LEU A 108 3.26 -32.27 -20.30
N GLU A 109 2.73 -33.32 -19.65
CA GLU A 109 1.85 -33.17 -18.50
C GLU A 109 2.56 -32.46 -17.33
N LYS A 110 3.82 -32.81 -17.06
CA LYS A 110 4.62 -32.12 -16.04
C LYS A 110 4.75 -30.62 -16.34
N ASN A 111 5.08 -30.23 -17.58
CA ASN A 111 5.22 -28.83 -17.94
C ASN A 111 3.89 -28.07 -17.87
N LYS A 112 2.79 -28.69 -18.30
CA LYS A 112 1.43 -28.14 -18.16
C LYS A 112 1.12 -27.85 -16.69
N THR A 113 1.32 -28.84 -15.81
CA THR A 113 1.07 -28.70 -14.37
C THR A 113 1.89 -27.58 -13.74
N ILE A 114 3.18 -27.48 -14.07
CA ILE A 114 4.01 -26.39 -13.54
C ILE A 114 3.48 -25.02 -14.01
N CYS A 115 3.13 -24.88 -15.29
CA CYS A 115 2.59 -23.62 -15.82
C CYS A 115 1.27 -23.24 -15.14
N VAL A 116 0.35 -24.19 -15.01
CA VAL A 116 -0.95 -23.99 -14.34
C VAL A 116 -0.76 -23.61 -12.87
N ASN A 117 0.17 -24.25 -12.17
CA ASN A 117 0.48 -23.92 -10.77
C ASN A 117 1.06 -22.51 -10.63
N LEU A 118 1.96 -22.11 -11.52
CA LEU A 118 2.53 -20.76 -11.52
C LEU A 118 1.47 -19.68 -11.84
N ILE A 119 0.59 -19.92 -12.81
CA ILE A 119 -0.55 -19.03 -13.10
C ILE A 119 -1.49 -18.95 -11.89
N SER A 120 -1.76 -20.08 -11.24
CA SER A 120 -2.59 -20.12 -10.03
C SER A 120 -1.97 -19.33 -8.88
N CYS A 121 -0.65 -19.43 -8.68
CA CYS A 121 0.09 -18.62 -7.72
C CYS A 121 -0.03 -17.12 -8.03
N LEU A 122 0.12 -16.74 -9.30
CA LEU A 122 0.01 -15.35 -9.75
C LEU A 122 -1.39 -14.78 -9.52
N LEU A 123 -2.44 -15.53 -9.87
CA LEU A 123 -3.84 -15.16 -9.64
C LEU A 123 -4.14 -15.01 -8.13
N LYS A 124 -3.64 -15.95 -7.32
CA LYS A 124 -3.82 -15.90 -5.86
C LYS A 124 -3.07 -14.71 -5.24
N PHE A 125 -1.86 -14.43 -5.71
CA PHE A 125 -1.09 -13.26 -5.28
C PHE A 125 -1.81 -11.95 -5.59
N ASP A 126 -2.32 -11.78 -6.81
CA ASP A 126 -3.09 -10.59 -7.20
C ASP A 126 -4.36 -10.42 -6.35
N TRP A 127 -5.05 -11.52 -6.03
CA TRP A 127 -6.21 -11.52 -5.14
C TRP A 127 -5.86 -11.09 -3.71
N GLU A 128 -4.84 -11.71 -3.10
CA GLU A 128 -4.40 -11.33 -1.75
C GLU A 128 -3.92 -9.87 -1.70
N ARG A 129 -3.23 -9.40 -2.74
CA ARG A 129 -2.85 -8.00 -2.87
C ARG A 129 -4.07 -7.08 -2.92
N THR A 130 -5.09 -7.42 -3.70
CA THR A 130 -6.33 -6.63 -3.80
C THR A 130 -7.05 -6.57 -2.44
N LYS A 131 -7.12 -7.68 -1.70
CA LYS A 131 -7.67 -7.68 -0.32
C LYS A 131 -6.87 -6.79 0.62
N ASN A 132 -5.54 -6.79 0.51
CA ASN A 132 -4.69 -5.91 1.31
C ASN A 132 -4.85 -4.44 0.92
N GLU A 133 -5.10 -4.14 -0.35
CA GLU A 133 -5.41 -2.78 -0.83
C GLU A 133 -6.72 -2.27 -0.19
N VAL A 134 -7.77 -3.08 -0.16
CA VAL A 134 -9.06 -2.75 0.50
C VAL A 134 -8.90 -2.60 2.02
N LYS A 135 -8.19 -3.52 2.69
CA LYS A 135 -7.90 -3.40 4.13
C LYS A 135 -7.09 -2.14 4.41
N GLY A 136 -6.12 -1.82 3.55
CA GLY A 136 -5.31 -0.61 3.62
C GLY A 136 -6.13 0.67 3.65
N ASP A 137 -7.21 0.74 2.86
CA ASP A 137 -8.16 1.86 2.83
C ASP A 137 -8.95 2.00 4.14
N LEU A 138 -9.39 0.89 4.75
CA LEU A 138 -10.04 0.91 6.06
C LEU A 138 -9.13 1.51 7.15
N TYR A 139 -7.85 1.16 7.15
CA TYR A 139 -6.88 1.72 8.11
C TYR A 139 -6.62 3.21 7.88
N THR A 140 -6.55 3.63 6.62
CA THR A 140 -6.48 5.06 6.28
C THR A 140 -7.68 5.82 6.88
N LYS A 141 -8.89 5.25 6.83
CA LYS A 141 -10.08 5.84 7.46
C LYS A 141 -9.98 5.91 8.99
N PHE A 142 -9.45 4.87 9.64
CA PHE A 142 -9.22 4.89 11.10
C PHE A 142 -8.26 6.01 11.53
N VAL A 143 -7.20 6.27 10.77
CA VAL A 143 -6.29 7.39 11.03
C VAL A 143 -7.05 8.72 10.96
N ILE A 144 -7.80 8.96 9.89
CA ILE A 144 -8.59 10.19 9.72
C ILE A 144 -9.58 10.37 10.88
N ILE A 145 -10.32 9.32 11.24
CA ILE A 145 -11.27 9.34 12.37
C ILE A 145 -10.54 9.66 13.68
N SER A 146 -9.37 9.06 13.93
CA SER A 146 -8.56 9.34 15.12
C SER A 146 -8.19 10.82 15.22
N PHE A 147 -7.75 11.45 14.12
CA PHE A 147 -7.45 12.88 14.10
C PHE A 147 -8.69 13.74 14.36
N CYS A 148 -9.82 13.44 13.71
CA CYS A 148 -11.06 14.17 13.91
C CYS A 148 -11.55 14.07 15.37
N CYS A 149 -11.50 12.87 15.97
CA CYS A 149 -11.89 12.67 17.37
C CYS A 149 -10.99 13.45 18.33
N CYS A 150 -9.66 13.40 18.15
CA CYS A 150 -8.75 14.12 19.03
C CYS A 150 -8.88 15.65 18.89
N PHE A 151 -9.12 16.16 17.68
CA PHE A 151 -9.44 17.57 17.47
C PHE A 151 -10.72 17.99 18.20
N LEU A 152 -11.81 17.23 18.05
CA LEU A 152 -13.08 17.53 18.71
C LEU A 152 -12.96 17.48 20.24
N LEU A 153 -12.28 16.49 20.80
CA LEU A 153 -12.05 16.37 22.24
C LEU A 153 -11.28 17.58 22.78
N TYR A 154 -10.28 18.06 22.04
CA TYR A 154 -9.52 19.23 22.43
C TYR A 154 -10.35 20.51 22.38
N SER A 155 -11.14 20.71 21.31
CA SER A 155 -12.07 21.84 21.18
C SER A 155 -13.12 21.87 22.30
N ILE A 156 -13.67 20.71 22.67
CA ILE A 156 -14.63 20.58 23.78
C ILE A 156 -13.96 20.93 25.11
N LYS A 157 -12.75 20.41 25.38
CA LYS A 157 -12.00 20.73 26.60
C LYS A 157 -11.77 22.24 26.71
N TRP A 158 -11.32 22.88 25.64
CA TRP A 158 -11.10 24.33 25.63
C TRP A 158 -12.38 25.12 25.90
N PHE A 159 -13.49 24.73 25.26
CA PHE A 159 -14.79 25.37 25.47
C PHE A 159 -15.29 25.26 26.93
N ILE A 160 -14.99 24.14 27.62
CA ILE A 160 -15.43 23.89 29.00
C ILE A 160 -14.53 24.60 30.03
N PHE A 161 -13.20 24.57 29.85
CA PHE A 161 -12.26 25.00 30.89
C PHE A 161 -11.88 26.48 30.84
N TYR A 162 -11.91 27.11 29.66
CA TYR A 162 -11.40 28.45 29.47
C TYR A 162 -12.52 29.40 29.04
N LYS A 163 -13.08 30.12 30.02
CA LYS A 163 -13.92 31.29 29.72
C LYS A 163 -13.02 32.35 29.06
N TYR A 164 -13.48 32.84 27.89
CA TYR A 164 -12.83 33.78 26.98
C TYR A 164 -11.97 34.86 27.65
N ASP A 165 -10.66 34.63 27.69
CA ASP A 165 -9.64 35.67 27.85
C ASP A 165 -8.80 35.76 26.56
N ARG A 166 -8.33 36.96 26.22
CA ARG A 166 -7.78 37.30 24.91
C ARG A 166 -6.44 36.61 24.64
N GLU A 167 -5.60 36.42 25.65
CA GLU A 167 -4.33 35.68 25.55
C GLU A 167 -4.59 34.18 25.33
N MET A 168 -5.58 33.61 26.03
CA MET A 168 -5.93 32.20 25.90
C MET A 168 -6.58 31.84 24.56
N MET A 169 -7.20 32.82 23.88
CA MET A 169 -7.68 32.66 22.50
C MET A 169 -6.54 32.50 21.48
N LEU A 170 -5.38 33.14 21.71
CA LEU A 170 -4.21 33.01 20.83
C LEU A 170 -3.60 31.60 20.93
N ASP A 171 -3.56 31.02 22.13
CA ASP A 171 -3.08 29.65 22.35
C ASP A 171 -3.98 28.60 21.69
N TYR A 172 -5.30 28.78 21.76
CA TYR A 172 -6.25 27.90 21.08
C TYR A 172 -6.09 27.95 19.55
N VAL A 173 -5.95 29.15 18.98
CA VAL A 173 -5.73 29.32 17.52
C VAL A 173 -4.42 28.67 17.08
N SER A 174 -3.34 28.88 17.82
CA SER A 174 -2.03 28.23 17.57
C SER A 174 -2.15 26.70 17.57
N TYR A 175 -2.93 26.13 18.51
CA TYR A 175 -3.16 24.68 18.54
C TYR A 175 -4.00 24.18 17.36
N CYS A 176 -5.03 24.91 16.95
CA CYS A 176 -5.81 24.57 15.75
C CYS A 176 -4.93 24.56 14.50
N GLU A 177 -4.00 25.51 14.37
CA GLU A 177 -3.03 25.53 13.27
C GLU A 177 -2.11 24.29 13.30
N ILE A 178 -1.58 23.93 14.46
CA ILE A 178 -0.76 22.72 14.62
C ILE A 178 -1.55 21.46 14.23
N TYR A 179 -2.79 21.31 14.70
CA TYR A 179 -3.63 20.16 14.36
C TYR A 179 -3.94 20.11 12.87
N LEU A 180 -4.16 21.26 12.23
CA LEU A 180 -4.34 21.36 10.79
C LEU A 180 -3.06 20.95 10.05
N PHE A 181 -1.88 21.40 10.49
CA PHE A 181 -0.60 20.97 9.91
C PHE A 181 -0.35 19.47 10.08
N LEU A 182 -0.64 18.91 11.25
CA LEU A 182 -0.54 17.47 11.51
C LEU A 182 -1.52 16.68 10.66
N PHE A 183 -2.75 17.16 10.50
CA PHE A 183 -3.74 16.56 9.63
C PHE A 183 -3.28 16.57 8.17
N VAL A 184 -2.81 17.69 7.65
CA VAL A 184 -2.27 17.79 6.29
C VAL A 184 -1.05 16.89 6.11
N ALA A 185 -0.12 16.88 7.07
CA ALA A 185 1.04 15.98 7.05
C ALA A 185 0.61 14.50 7.05
N SER A 186 -0.42 14.14 7.81
CA SER A 186 -0.98 12.78 7.83
C SER A 186 -1.57 12.38 6.48
N LEU A 187 -2.25 13.29 5.78
CA LEU A 187 -2.79 13.04 4.43
C LEU A 187 -1.66 12.83 3.41
N ILE A 188 -0.58 13.61 3.51
CA ILE A 188 0.62 13.44 2.67
C ILE A 188 1.28 12.09 2.97
N ILE A 189 1.42 11.74 4.26
CA ILE A 189 1.96 10.45 4.70
C ILE A 189 1.09 9.29 4.17
N ILE A 190 -0.24 9.38 4.30
CA ILE A 190 -1.21 8.42 3.76
C ILE A 190 -1.02 8.25 2.25
N TYR A 191 -0.89 9.35 1.51
CA TYR A 191 -0.66 9.32 0.06
C TYR A 191 0.62 8.54 -0.29
N PHE A 192 1.72 8.78 0.44
CA PHE A 192 2.96 8.02 0.21
C PHE A 192 2.86 6.57 0.69
N ILE A 193 2.15 6.29 1.78
CA ILE A 193 1.85 4.93 2.26
C ILE A 193 1.03 4.16 1.23
N GLU A 194 0.15 4.80 0.48
CA GLU A 194 -0.61 4.15 -0.58
C GLU A 194 0.26 3.89 -1.82
N ASN A 195 1.27 4.73 -2.05
CA ASN A 195 2.16 4.69 -3.21
C ASN A 195 3.56 4.12 -2.93
N TRP A 196 3.77 3.49 -1.78
CA TRP A 196 5.07 3.00 -1.29
C TRP A 196 5.74 1.91 -2.12
N LYS A 197 5.04 1.38 -3.13
CA LYS A 197 5.47 0.23 -3.96
C LYS A 197 6.78 0.47 -4.73
N THR A 198 7.28 1.70 -4.73
CA THR A 198 8.61 2.05 -5.25
C THR A 198 9.55 2.36 -4.08
N PHE A 199 10.75 1.78 -4.08
CA PHE A 199 11.78 2.02 -3.04
C PHE A 199 12.09 3.51 -2.82
N ARG A 200 11.98 4.33 -3.87
CA ARG A 200 12.06 5.80 -3.81
C ARG A 200 10.98 6.42 -2.92
N ASN A 201 9.73 5.97 -3.06
CA ASN A 201 8.60 6.51 -2.30
C ASN A 201 8.69 6.10 -0.82
N LEU A 202 9.22 4.91 -0.52
CA LEU A 202 9.52 4.48 0.85
C LEU A 202 10.59 5.36 1.52
N LYS A 203 11.68 5.67 0.81
CA LYS A 203 12.74 6.58 1.33
C LYS A 203 12.23 8.00 1.55
N LEU A 204 11.48 8.55 0.58
CA LEU A 204 10.90 9.89 0.68
C LEU A 204 9.90 9.97 1.84
N TYR A 205 9.12 8.90 2.04
CA TYR A 205 8.21 8.76 3.17
C TYR A 205 8.96 8.77 4.52
N ILE A 206 10.01 7.95 4.69
CA ILE A 206 10.80 7.92 5.92
C ILE A 206 11.37 9.31 6.22
N PHE A 207 11.87 10.00 5.20
CA PHE A 207 12.37 11.37 5.31
C PHE A 207 11.28 12.33 5.79
N ILE A 208 10.12 12.39 5.11
CA ILE A 208 9.01 13.29 5.48
C ILE A 208 8.51 13.00 6.90
N SER A 209 8.34 11.72 7.24
CA SER A 209 7.90 11.29 8.57
C SER A 209 8.91 11.69 9.65
N SER A 210 10.21 11.52 9.40
CA SER A 210 11.28 11.94 10.32
C SER A 210 11.35 13.45 10.48
N THR A 211 11.14 14.23 9.40
CA THR A 211 11.12 15.70 9.49
C THR A 211 9.92 16.21 10.26
N VAL A 212 8.73 15.62 10.06
CA VAL A 212 7.52 15.95 10.83
C VAL A 212 7.72 15.60 12.30
N PHE A 213 8.30 14.44 12.60
CA PHE A 213 8.61 14.02 13.97
C PHE A 213 9.61 14.96 14.64
N ILE A 214 10.67 15.39 13.94
CA ILE A 214 11.65 16.35 14.46
C ILE A 214 11.02 17.73 14.68
N MET A 215 10.19 18.23 13.75
CA MET A 215 9.47 19.49 13.92
C MET A 215 8.56 19.44 15.16
N ILE A 216 7.88 18.32 15.37
CA ILE A 216 7.06 18.08 16.56
C ILE A 216 7.91 18.03 17.83
N LEU A 217 9.06 17.33 17.83
CA LEU A 217 9.96 17.29 18.99
C LEU A 217 10.49 18.69 19.35
N ILE A 218 10.91 19.46 18.36
CA ILE A 218 11.35 20.85 18.55
C ILE A 218 10.21 21.68 19.15
N HIS A 219 8.98 21.47 18.69
CA HIS A 219 7.82 22.19 19.20
C HIS A 219 7.43 21.75 20.62
N ILE A 220 7.46 20.45 20.91
CA ILE A 220 7.30 19.89 22.26
C ILE A 220 8.35 20.47 23.21
N VAL A 221 9.61 20.55 22.80
CA VAL A 221 10.70 21.13 23.61
C VAL A 221 10.48 22.63 23.82
N ARG A 222 9.98 23.34 22.80
CA ARG A 222 9.67 24.78 22.88
C ARG A 222 8.44 25.07 23.77
N LEU A 223 7.44 24.19 23.76
CA LEU A 223 6.24 24.25 24.63
C LEU A 223 6.51 23.73 26.05
N ASN A 224 7.55 22.91 26.26
CA ASN A 224 7.98 22.49 27.58
C ASN A 224 8.63 23.61 28.41
N PHE A 225 8.94 24.75 27.79
CA PHE A 225 9.48 25.90 28.52
C PHE A 225 8.38 26.74 29.19
N ASP A 226 7.11 26.66 28.75
CA ASP A 226 5.99 27.32 29.43
C ASP A 226 4.66 26.53 29.31
N LEU A 227 4.10 26.21 30.49
CA LEU A 227 2.66 26.06 30.78
C LEU A 227 1.77 25.08 29.94
N PHE A 228 2.20 23.85 29.60
CA PHE A 228 1.27 22.91 28.93
C PHE A 228 1.31 21.42 29.36
N TRP A 229 1.83 21.11 30.56
CA TRP A 229 1.96 19.73 31.08
C TRP A 229 1.15 19.45 32.35
N SER A 230 -0.10 19.90 32.45
CA SER A 230 -0.87 19.72 33.68
C SER A 230 -1.73 18.45 33.72
N SER A 231 -2.01 17.76 32.60
CA SER A 231 -2.88 16.55 32.63
C SER A 231 -2.46 15.38 31.72
N PRO A 232 -2.60 14.11 32.20
CA PRO A 232 -2.42 12.91 31.37
C PRO A 232 -3.31 12.86 30.12
N ILE A 233 -4.45 13.57 30.14
CA ILE A 233 -5.41 13.64 29.04
C ILE A 233 -4.80 14.40 27.84
N ASP A 234 -4.01 15.44 28.09
CA ASP A 234 -3.36 16.23 27.04
C ASP A 234 -2.30 15.40 26.30
N GLN A 235 -1.55 14.60 27.05
CA GLN A 235 -0.58 13.67 26.50
C GLN A 235 -1.28 12.63 25.61
N LEU A 236 -2.42 12.10 26.06
CA LEU A 236 -3.20 11.12 25.31
C LEU A 236 -3.75 11.70 24.00
N ILE A 237 -4.34 12.89 24.04
CA ILE A 237 -4.90 13.57 22.85
C ILE A 237 -3.80 13.84 21.81
N PHE A 238 -2.59 14.20 22.25
CA PHE A 238 -1.49 14.51 21.34
C PHE A 238 -0.84 13.26 20.73
N VAL A 239 -0.63 12.21 21.52
CA VAL A 239 0.10 11.01 21.09
C VAL A 239 -0.79 10.05 20.28
N THR A 240 -2.10 10.02 20.53
CA THR A 240 -3.01 9.03 19.91
C THR A 240 -3.01 9.06 18.38
N PRO A 241 -3.12 10.21 17.69
CA PRO A 241 -3.10 10.25 16.22
C PRO A 241 -1.75 9.81 15.62
N LEU A 242 -0.65 10.05 16.33
CA LEU A 242 0.69 9.60 15.90
C LEU A 242 0.84 8.09 16.07
N GLY A 243 0.38 7.55 17.20
CA GLY A 243 0.36 6.12 17.46
C GLY A 243 -0.47 5.36 16.41
N THR A 244 -1.64 5.88 16.03
CA THR A 244 -2.48 5.25 15.00
C THR A 244 -1.84 5.28 13.62
N ILE A 245 -1.14 6.36 13.25
CA ILE A 245 -0.34 6.45 12.01
C ILE A 245 0.72 5.35 11.97
N VAL A 246 1.54 5.22 13.03
CA VAL A 246 2.64 4.24 13.09
C VAL A 246 2.11 2.81 13.02
N LEU A 247 1.08 2.49 13.80
CA LEU A 247 0.46 1.15 13.81
C LEU A 247 -0.10 0.76 12.43
N CYS A 248 -0.77 1.69 11.74
CA CYS A 248 -1.30 1.44 10.40
C CYS A 248 -0.20 1.10 9.40
N MET A 249 0.99 1.68 9.56
CA MET A 249 2.12 1.44 8.67
C MET A 249 2.80 0.12 8.91
N GLU A 250 3.13 -0.19 10.16
CA GLU A 250 3.72 -1.48 10.51
C GLU A 250 2.83 -2.62 10.00
N PHE A 251 1.52 -2.47 10.16
CA PHE A 251 0.55 -3.44 9.68
C PHE A 251 0.51 -3.54 8.14
N LYS A 252 0.52 -2.42 7.40
CA LYS A 252 0.55 -2.43 5.93
C LYS A 252 1.83 -3.09 5.39
N ILE A 253 3.00 -2.77 5.95
CA ILE A 253 4.28 -3.38 5.60
C ILE A 253 4.26 -4.88 5.90
N PHE A 254 3.74 -5.25 7.08
CA PHE A 254 3.59 -6.64 7.49
C PHE A 254 2.70 -7.43 6.51
N LEU A 255 1.53 -6.91 6.16
CA LEU A 255 0.62 -7.54 5.21
C LEU A 255 1.28 -7.78 3.84
N TYR A 256 2.01 -6.79 3.32
CA TYR A 256 2.71 -6.92 2.06
C TYR A 256 3.84 -7.94 2.10
N ARG A 257 4.70 -7.87 3.13
CA ARG A 257 5.78 -8.85 3.33
C ARG A 257 5.22 -10.26 3.39
N ARG A 258 4.15 -10.46 4.14
CA ARG A 258 3.45 -11.75 4.24
C ARG A 258 2.94 -12.24 2.89
N THR A 259 2.30 -11.38 2.11
CA THR A 259 1.76 -11.76 0.79
C THR A 259 2.86 -12.09 -0.21
N ILE A 260 3.95 -11.33 -0.25
CA ILE A 260 5.11 -11.63 -1.11
C ILE A 260 5.79 -12.92 -0.69
N LYS A 261 6.03 -13.09 0.60
CA LYS A 261 6.63 -14.30 1.17
C LYS A 261 5.88 -15.56 0.70
N ASN A 262 4.55 -15.56 0.85
CA ASN A 262 3.71 -16.68 0.45
C ASN A 262 3.78 -16.94 -1.06
N TYR A 263 3.81 -15.89 -1.88
CA TYR A 263 3.92 -16.02 -3.33
C TYR A 263 5.27 -16.58 -3.78
N ILE A 264 6.38 -16.09 -3.20
CA ILE A 264 7.73 -16.62 -3.47
C ILE A 264 7.80 -18.11 -3.11
N MET A 265 7.31 -18.47 -1.94
CA MET A 265 7.33 -19.86 -1.47
C MET A 265 6.51 -20.79 -2.38
N ALA A 266 5.26 -20.42 -2.66
CA ALA A 266 4.38 -21.21 -3.52
C ALA A 266 4.93 -21.37 -4.95
N SER A 267 5.47 -20.29 -5.53
CA SER A 267 6.06 -20.31 -6.88
C SER A 267 7.34 -21.16 -6.94
N THR A 268 8.15 -21.11 -5.88
CA THR A 268 9.40 -21.91 -5.77
C THR A 268 9.09 -23.40 -5.67
N ILE A 269 8.13 -23.78 -4.81
CA ILE A 269 7.66 -25.17 -4.67
C ILE A 269 7.06 -25.67 -5.99
N SER A 270 6.32 -24.82 -6.72
CA SER A 270 5.69 -25.19 -8.00
C SER A 270 6.69 -25.62 -9.07
N VAL A 271 7.92 -25.08 -9.04
CA VAL A 271 9.00 -25.45 -9.96
C VAL A 271 9.83 -26.64 -9.44
N GLY A 272 9.50 -27.16 -8.25
CA GLY A 272 10.19 -28.28 -7.62
C GLY A 272 11.47 -27.89 -6.87
N LYS A 273 11.69 -26.60 -6.61
CA LYS A 273 12.81 -26.13 -5.79
C LYS A 273 12.48 -26.34 -4.31
N THR A 274 13.38 -26.98 -3.56
CA THR A 274 13.24 -27.22 -2.11
C THR A 274 13.90 -26.15 -1.25
N LYS A 275 14.73 -25.30 -1.86
CA LYS A 275 15.46 -24.20 -1.22
C LYS A 275 15.14 -22.87 -1.90
N ILE A 276 15.21 -21.77 -1.15
CA ILE A 276 14.90 -20.43 -1.65
C ILE A 276 16.20 -19.68 -1.99
N GLU A 277 16.21 -18.92 -3.09
CA GLU A 277 17.38 -18.13 -3.46
C GLU A 277 17.66 -17.03 -2.43
N LYS A 278 18.94 -16.82 -2.09
CA LYS A 278 19.39 -15.89 -1.03
C LYS A 278 18.90 -14.46 -1.23
N LYS A 279 18.73 -14.03 -2.49
CA LYS A 279 18.19 -12.70 -2.85
C LYS A 279 16.79 -12.43 -2.26
N TYR A 280 16.01 -13.47 -1.97
CA TYR A 280 14.67 -13.32 -1.37
C TYR A 280 14.68 -13.27 0.17
N LYS A 281 15.83 -13.46 0.82
CA LYS A 281 15.95 -13.53 2.29
C LYS A 281 15.33 -12.32 3.01
N ILE A 282 15.31 -11.15 2.38
CA ILE A 282 14.73 -9.91 2.92
C ILE A 282 13.23 -10.01 3.25
N PHE A 283 12.51 -10.97 2.66
CA PHE A 283 11.08 -11.19 2.90
C PHE A 283 10.78 -12.25 3.97
N PHE A 284 11.82 -12.89 4.52
CA PHE A 284 11.71 -13.98 5.48
C PHE A 284 12.33 -13.58 6.82
N ASN A 285 11.75 -14.08 7.90
CA ASN A 285 12.23 -13.84 9.25
C ASN A 285 13.33 -14.85 9.61
N ARG A 286 14.21 -14.49 10.56
CA ARG A 286 15.28 -15.38 11.04
C ARG A 286 14.76 -16.71 11.61
N TYR A 287 13.51 -16.73 12.07
CA TYR A 287 12.84 -17.90 12.66
C TYR A 287 12.17 -18.80 11.62
N ASP A 288 12.10 -18.40 10.35
CA ASP A 288 11.55 -19.26 9.31
C ASP A 288 12.50 -20.45 9.06
N LYS A 289 12.03 -21.69 9.28
CA LYS A 289 12.80 -22.92 9.01
C LYS A 289 12.91 -23.15 7.49
N ILE A 290 13.75 -22.37 6.82
CA ILE A 290 13.94 -22.38 5.37
C ILE A 290 15.43 -22.41 5.06
N THR A 291 15.83 -23.26 4.10
CA THR A 291 17.20 -23.31 3.60
C THR A 291 17.35 -22.41 2.38
N PHE A 292 18.43 -21.64 2.34
CA PHE A 292 18.75 -20.76 1.22
C PHE A 292 19.85 -21.36 0.33
N VAL A 293 19.82 -21.04 -0.96
CA VAL A 293 20.87 -21.38 -1.95
C VAL A 293 21.38 -20.09 -2.56
N ASP A 294 22.67 -20.11 -2.93
CA ASP A 294 23.35 -19.00 -3.61
C ASP A 294 22.73 -18.67 -4.97
#